data_AF-A0A8J9X5X1-F1
#
_entry.id   AF-A0A8J9X5X1-F1
#
_cell.length_a   1.000
_cell.length_b   1.000
_cell.length_c   1.000
_cell.angle_alpha   90.00
_cell.angle_beta   90.00
_cell.angle_gamma   90.00
#
_symmetry.space_group_name_H-M   'P 1'
#
loop_
_entity.id
_entity.type
_entity.pdbx_description
1 polymer ?
#
loop_
_entity_poly.entity_id
_entity_poly.type
_entity_poly.pdbx_seq_one_letter_code
_entity_poly.pdbx_strand_id
1 'polypeptide(L)'
;MTDTAVAASVPSEANKENSVAKAKKSMAGYQVPWVEKYRPRVLEDVVGNEETVSRLRAISRTGNLPNLILAGPPGTGKTTSVHALARQLLGASYKDAVLELNASDARGID
;
A
#
# COMPACT_ATOMS: atom_id res chain seq x y z
N MET A 1 5.92 64.63 -17.46
CA MET A 1 6.24 64.55 -16.02
C MET A 1 5.26 63.59 -15.38
N THR A 2 5.77 62.45 -14.89
CA THR A 2 5.21 61.50 -13.90
C THR A 2 3.80 60.96 -14.18
N ASP A 3 3.60 59.71 -14.63
CA ASP A 3 3.86 58.43 -13.94
C ASP A 3 3.02 58.27 -12.65
N THR A 4 1.98 57.44 -12.71
CA THR A 4 1.34 56.79 -11.54
C THR A 4 0.56 55.58 -12.02
N ALA A 5 1.09 54.41 -11.68
CA ALA A 5 0.50 53.08 -11.80
C ALA A 5 -0.72 52.87 -10.88
N VAL A 6 -1.38 51.72 -11.03
CA VAL A 6 -2.27 50.95 -10.10
C VAL A 6 -3.61 50.63 -10.79
N ALA A 7 -4.15 49.41 -10.83
CA ALA A 7 -3.65 48.05 -10.62
C ALA A 7 -4.69 47.13 -11.27
N ALA A 8 -4.23 46.09 -11.96
CA ALA A 8 -5.07 45.03 -12.48
C ALA A 8 -5.67 44.21 -11.32
N SER A 9 -6.96 43.89 -11.42
CA SER A 9 -7.60 42.86 -10.60
C SER A 9 -8.12 41.73 -11.50
N VAL A 10 -7.28 40.70 -11.62
CA VAL A 10 -7.61 39.39 -12.19
C VAL A 10 -8.34 38.58 -11.11
N PRO A 11 -9.47 37.90 -11.40
CA PRO A 11 -10.15 37.07 -10.41
C PRO A 11 -9.65 35.63 -10.38
N SER A 12 -9.34 35.18 -9.16
CA SER A 12 -9.50 33.84 -8.56
C SER A 12 -8.92 32.58 -9.23
N GLU A 13 -7.72 32.19 -8.79
CA GLU A 13 -7.25 30.78 -8.77
C GLU A 13 -6.67 30.36 -7.40
N ALA A 14 -7.08 31.01 -6.31
CA ALA A 14 -6.58 30.70 -4.96
C ALA A 14 -7.62 29.93 -4.12
N ASN A 15 -7.89 28.66 -4.46
CA ASN A 15 -8.70 27.78 -3.58
C ASN A 15 -8.35 26.27 -3.65
N LYS A 16 -7.11 25.90 -4.02
CA LYS A 16 -6.65 24.49 -3.98
C LYS A 16 -5.66 24.18 -2.85
N GLU A 17 -4.93 25.18 -2.35
CA GLU A 17 -3.89 24.96 -1.33
C GLU A 17 -4.48 24.78 0.08
N ASN A 18 -5.65 25.36 0.35
CA ASN A 18 -6.25 25.38 1.68
C ASN A 18 -6.92 24.04 2.07
N SER A 19 -7.21 23.19 1.09
CA SER A 19 -7.83 21.86 1.28
C SER A 19 -6.80 20.82 1.72
N VAL A 20 -5.56 20.91 1.20
CA VAL A 20 -4.47 19.98 1.50
C VAL A 20 -3.90 20.21 2.90
N ALA A 21 -3.85 21.47 3.35
CA ALA A 21 -3.38 21.83 4.70
C ALA A 21 -4.33 21.37 5.82
N LYS A 22 -5.66 21.36 5.57
CA LYS A 22 -6.67 20.98 6.56
C LYS A 22 -6.68 19.46 6.84
N ALA A 23 -6.38 18.63 5.84
CA ALA A 23 -6.27 17.18 5.99
C ALA A 23 -5.03 16.74 6.79
N LYS A 24 -3.93 17.52 6.77
CA LYS A 24 -2.72 17.21 7.55
C LYS A 24 -2.89 17.44 9.06
N LYS A 25 -3.86 18.27 9.48
CA LYS A 25 -4.05 18.65 10.89
C LYS A 25 -4.78 17.57 11.73
N SER A 26 -5.54 16.66 11.11
CA SER A 26 -6.27 15.59 11.83
C SER A 26 -5.47 14.30 12.02
N MET A 27 -4.27 14.18 11.45
CA MET A 27 -3.43 12.97 11.53
C MET A 27 -2.32 13.05 12.60
N ALA A 28 -2.27 14.12 13.40
CA ALA A 28 -1.22 14.32 14.40
C ALA A 28 -1.33 13.42 15.65
N GLY A 29 -2.40 12.62 15.77
CA GLY A 29 -2.66 11.77 16.94
C GLY A 29 -2.85 10.28 16.67
N TYR A 30 -2.80 9.82 15.42
CA TYR A 30 -3.02 8.40 15.11
C TYR A 30 -1.69 7.63 15.09
N GLN A 31 -1.38 6.95 16.19
CA GLN A 31 -0.24 6.05 16.27
C GLN A 31 -0.57 4.72 15.61
N VAL A 32 0.17 4.36 14.57
CA VAL A 32 0.01 3.07 13.87
C VAL A 32 0.44 1.93 14.80
N PRO A 33 -0.39 0.89 14.98
CA PRO A 33 -0.01 -0.29 15.77
C PRO A 33 1.31 -0.89 15.27
N TRP A 34 2.14 -1.38 16.19
CA TRP A 34 3.46 -1.92 15.84
C TRP A 34 3.38 -3.09 14.87
N VAL A 35 2.33 -3.91 14.98
CA VAL A 35 2.06 -5.02 14.08
C VAL A 35 1.91 -4.59 12.63
N GLU A 36 1.41 -3.38 12.37
CA GLU A 36 1.32 -2.82 11.02
C GLU A 36 2.58 -2.03 10.66
N LYS A 37 3.14 -1.29 11.62
CA LYS A 37 4.36 -0.50 11.44
C LYS A 37 5.55 -1.36 10.99
N TYR A 38 5.69 -2.55 11.57
CA TYR A 38 6.78 -3.49 11.30
C TYR A 38 6.35 -4.67 10.40
N ARG A 39 5.20 -4.57 9.73
CA ARG A 39 4.76 -5.62 8.80
C ARG A 39 5.77 -5.75 7.65
N PRO A 40 6.36 -6.95 7.43
CA PRO A 40 7.30 -7.20 6.34
C PRO A 40 6.77 -6.75 4.98
N ARG A 41 7.62 -6.07 4.20
CA ARG A 41 7.28 -5.60 2.84
C ARG A 41 7.91 -6.43 1.74
N VAL A 42 9.06 -7.02 2.02
CA VAL A 42 9.78 -7.94 1.12
C VAL A 42 9.83 -9.35 1.73
N LEU A 43 10.00 -10.38 0.88
CA LEU A 43 10.07 -11.77 1.35
C LEU A 43 11.29 -12.04 2.25
N GLU A 44 12.32 -11.20 2.18
CA GLU A 44 13.53 -11.30 3.01
C GLU A 44 13.29 -10.89 4.47
N ASP A 45 12.31 -10.02 4.71
CA ASP A 45 11.95 -9.55 6.06
C ASP A 45 11.04 -10.57 6.78
N VAL A 46 10.56 -11.59 6.08
CA VAL A 46 9.69 -12.63 6.65
C VAL A 46 10.55 -13.63 7.43
N VAL A 47 10.37 -13.65 8.75
CA VAL A 47 11.08 -14.55 9.65
C VAL A 47 10.27 -15.83 9.86
N GLY A 48 10.96 -16.98 9.82
CA GLY A 48 10.37 -18.30 10.01
C GLY A 48 9.89 -18.95 8.70
N ASN A 49 9.47 -20.23 8.78
CA ASN A 49 9.03 -21.03 7.63
C ASN A 49 10.00 -20.97 6.43
N GLU A 50 11.30 -21.08 6.69
CA GLU A 50 12.37 -20.82 5.71
C GLU A 50 12.19 -21.59 4.40
N GLU A 51 11.76 -22.85 4.48
CA GLU A 51 11.48 -23.68 3.30
C GLU A 51 10.37 -23.07 2.43
N THR A 52 9.28 -22.60 3.05
CA THR A 52 8.17 -21.97 2.32
C THR A 52 8.62 -20.64 1.71
N VAL A 53 9.30 -19.80 2.49
CA VAL A 53 9.84 -18.51 2.01
C VAL A 53 10.82 -18.72 0.85
N SER A 54 11.66 -19.75 0.91
CA SER A 54 12.57 -20.13 -0.17
C SER A 54 11.84 -20.48 -1.46
N ARG A 55 10.75 -21.28 -1.36
CA ARG A 55 9.90 -21.61 -2.52
C ARG A 55 9.22 -20.37 -3.10
N LEU A 56 8.68 -19.48 -2.26
CA LEU A 56 8.08 -18.22 -2.74
C LEU A 56 9.12 -17.32 -3.44
N ARG A 57 10.36 -17.30 -2.94
CA ARG A 57 11.47 -16.58 -3.57
C ARG A 57 11.89 -17.20 -4.91
N ALA A 58 11.85 -18.52 -5.05
CA ALA A 58 12.10 -19.16 -6.33
C ALA A 58 11.01 -18.77 -7.35
N ILE A 59 9.73 -18.82 -6.93
CA ILE A 59 8.59 -18.40 -7.74
C ILE A 59 8.70 -16.93 -8.16
N SER A 60 9.10 -16.04 -7.25
CA SER A 60 9.25 -14.61 -7.57
C SER A 60 10.33 -14.34 -8.62
N ARG A 61 11.39 -15.15 -8.66
CA ARG A 61 12.46 -15.07 -9.67
C ARG A 61 12.07 -15.67 -11.02
N THR A 62 11.32 -16.76 -11.01
CA THR A 62 10.87 -17.42 -12.24
C THR A 62 9.72 -16.65 -12.91
N GLY A 63 8.94 -15.88 -12.14
CA GLY A 63 7.82 -15.10 -12.66
C GLY A 63 6.55 -15.91 -12.95
N ASN A 64 6.60 -17.23 -12.77
CA ASN A 64 5.46 -18.13 -12.96
C ASN A 64 4.85 -18.49 -11.60
N LEU A 65 3.75 -17.82 -11.24
CA LEU A 65 3.04 -18.05 -9.98
C LEU A 65 1.94 -19.11 -10.17
N PRO A 66 2.07 -20.32 -9.61
CA PRO A 66 0.97 -21.29 -9.58
C PRO A 66 -0.12 -20.84 -8.59
N ASN A 67 -1.31 -21.44 -8.72
CA ASN A 67 -2.38 -21.29 -7.73
C ASN A 67 -1.90 -21.83 -6.37
N LEU A 68 -1.88 -20.97 -5.36
CA LEU A 68 -1.29 -21.26 -4.06
C LEU A 68 -2.33 -21.16 -2.94
N ILE A 69 -2.33 -22.14 -2.05
CA ILE A 69 -3.08 -22.10 -0.79
C ILE A 69 -2.06 -22.06 0.35
N LEU A 70 -2.07 -20.98 1.13
CA LEU A 70 -1.27 -20.86 2.35
C LEU A 70 -2.11 -21.19 3.57
N ALA A 71 -1.79 -22.28 4.25
CA ALA A 71 -2.45 -22.73 5.46
C ALA A 71 -1.48 -22.75 6.64
N GLY A 72 -2.00 -22.52 7.85
CA GLY A 72 -1.20 -22.56 9.08
C GLY A 72 -1.79 -21.70 10.20
N PRO A 73 -1.22 -21.79 11.42
CA PRO A 73 -1.70 -21.07 12.60
C PRO A 73 -1.83 -19.55 12.40
N PRO A 74 -2.69 -18.85 13.15
CA PRO A 74 -2.78 -17.39 13.06
C PRO A 74 -1.44 -16.73 13.40
N GLY A 75 -1.14 -15.60 12.76
CA GLY A 75 0.08 -14.82 13.03
C GLY A 75 1.37 -15.32 12.37
N THR A 76 1.36 -16.41 11.60
CA THR A 76 2.56 -16.97 10.93
C THR A 76 2.96 -16.28 9.62
N GLY A 77 2.40 -15.10 9.33
CA GLY A 77 2.80 -14.31 8.16
C GLY A 77 2.19 -14.73 6.82
N LYS A 78 1.19 -15.61 6.76
CA LYS A 78 0.54 -16.06 5.50
C LYS A 78 0.13 -14.89 4.58
N THR A 79 -0.71 -13.99 5.08
CA THR A 79 -1.19 -12.80 4.35
C THR A 79 -0.01 -11.91 3.97
N THR A 80 0.88 -11.63 4.92
CA THR A 80 2.09 -10.83 4.70
C THR A 80 2.96 -11.38 3.57
N SER A 81 3.19 -12.69 3.53
CA SER A 81 4.00 -13.36 2.52
C SER A 81 3.40 -13.25 1.12
N VAL A 82 2.07 -13.36 0.98
CA VAL A 82 1.39 -13.17 -0.31
C VAL A 82 1.57 -11.74 -0.80
N HIS A 83 1.38 -10.74 0.05
CA HIS A 83 1.59 -9.35 -0.35
C HIS A 83 3.05 -9.05 -0.71
N ALA A 84 4.00 -9.59 0.06
CA ALA A 84 5.42 -9.44 -0.24
C ALA A 84 5.78 -10.09 -1.59
N LEU A 85 5.25 -11.29 -1.86
CA LEU A 85 5.43 -11.99 -3.13
C LEU A 85 4.82 -11.22 -4.31
N ALA A 86 3.57 -10.77 -4.19
CA ALA A 86 2.88 -10.03 -5.23
C ALA A 86 3.60 -8.70 -5.55
N ARG A 87 4.14 -8.01 -4.53
CA ARG A 87 4.97 -6.81 -4.74
C ARG A 87 6.28 -7.12 -5.47
N GLN A 88 6.93 -8.25 -5.16
CA GLN A 88 8.14 -8.66 -5.88
C GLN A 88 7.85 -9.05 -7.33
N LEU A 89 6.73 -9.72 -7.60
CA LEU A 89 6.35 -10.14 -8.95
C LEU A 89 5.90 -8.97 -9.84
N LEU A 90 5.07 -8.07 -9.31
CA LEU A 90 4.38 -7.05 -10.11
C LEU A 90 5.00 -5.65 -9.96
N GLY A 91 5.81 -5.42 -8.94
CA GLY A 91 6.49 -4.15 -8.71
C GLY A 91 5.52 -2.97 -8.66
N ALA A 92 5.71 -2.01 -9.58
CA ALA A 92 4.89 -0.81 -9.68
C ALA A 92 3.42 -1.11 -10.03
N SER A 93 3.18 -2.18 -10.79
CA SER A 93 1.84 -2.59 -11.24
C SER A 93 1.02 -3.29 -10.15
N TYR A 94 1.57 -3.45 -8.93
CA TYR A 94 0.89 -4.13 -7.82
C TYR A 94 -0.52 -3.59 -7.55
N LYS A 95 -0.73 -2.28 -7.64
CA LYS A 95 -2.04 -1.67 -7.35
C LYS A 95 -3.11 -1.99 -8.39
N ASP A 96 -2.71 -2.14 -9.65
CA ASP A 96 -3.62 -2.31 -10.78
C ASP A 96 -3.81 -3.80 -11.13
N ALA A 97 -2.83 -4.65 -10.79
CA ALA A 97 -2.81 -6.06 -11.14
C ALA A 97 -3.09 -7.02 -9.97
N VAL A 98 -3.40 -6.51 -8.78
CA VAL A 98 -3.77 -7.33 -7.61
C VAL A 98 -5.18 -7.00 -7.16
N LEU A 99 -6.02 -8.03 -7.10
CA LEU A 99 -7.32 -7.99 -6.44
C LEU A 99 -7.22 -8.76 -5.12
N GLU A 100 -7.37 -8.05 -4.01
CA GLU A 100 -7.46 -8.64 -2.67
C GLU A 100 -8.93 -8.73 -2.26
N LEU A 101 -9.36 -9.90 -1.83
CA LEU A 101 -10.71 -10.14 -1.29
C LEU A 101 -10.57 -10.79 0.08
N ASN A 102 -11.05 -10.09 1.10
CA ASN A 102 -11.02 -10.52 2.49
C ASN A 102 -12.40 -10.99 2.96
N ALA A 103 -12.45 -11.62 4.13
CA ALA A 103 -13.70 -12.10 4.72
C ALA A 103 -14.69 -10.99 5.09
N SER A 104 -14.20 -9.77 5.31
CA SER A 104 -15.01 -8.57 5.60
C SER A 104 -15.64 -7.95 4.36
N ASP A 105 -15.17 -8.31 3.16
CA ASP A 105 -15.68 -7.74 1.93
C ASP A 105 -17.00 -8.42 1.57
N ALA A 106 -17.95 -7.67 1.00
CA ALA A 106 -19.24 -8.19 0.61
C ALA A 106 -19.08 -9.26 -0.49
N ARG A 107 -19.41 -10.51 -0.16
CA ARG A 107 -19.23 -11.67 -1.06
C ARG A 107 -20.47 -12.02 -1.89
N GLY A 108 -21.43 -11.10 -2.01
CA GLY A 108 -22.57 -11.21 -2.95
C GLY A 108 -23.54 -12.38 -2.69
N ILE A 109 -23.54 -12.93 -1.48
CA ILE A 109 -24.51 -13.93 -1.03
C ILE A 109 -25.39 -13.31 0.06
N ASP A 110 -26.45 -12.64 -0.38
CA ASP A 110 -27.72 -12.44 0.34
C ASP A 110 -28.80 -13.18 -0.47
#